data_AF-A0AAJ2EJ72-F1
#
_entry.id   AF-A0AAJ2EJ72-F1
#
_cell.length_a   1.000
_cell.length_b   1.000
_cell.length_c   1.000
_cell.angle_alpha   90.00
_cell.angle_beta   90.00
_cell.angle_gamma   90.00
#
_symmetry.space_group_name_H-M   'P 1'
#
loop_
_entity.id
_entity.type
_entity.pdbx_description
1 polymer ?
#
loop_
_entity_poly.entity_id
_entity_poly.type
_entity_poly.pdbx_seq_one_letter_code
_entity_poly.pdbx_strand_id
1 'polypeptide(L)'
;MPNDVDTITDEQIASIAARLTEEGRKVSPLTVRAELPGASIVAIAAGLQRWREARQPEVPPQQAPSGLPDDLAETLVNVARRLWTVSRDETERLSGQHLSVVSQRLATALSDRDEALAEIQKSGDEAANYRREAEEANSRLRASEEAAVQLKEEFSQASARLQAIEARAAMEQSQLQAVKESLEEQRRANETLSGMLAGKDDEIARLGQEHANLQALVAGKDEEIARIGQEHANLQALMSGKDEEIARIAQEHANLQALVSGKDEEIARIGQEHANLQALISGKDEELTRIAQERDTARQDHATLSQSSQVRSDEASAQLQAAEARASETLQRIAALEAELSEAGAALTAERAAASARGEEASAQREQVSRLQGELEEARTQFNRITEERATESAELSRVSNEVTALRERAETAEKNATELARRLVEREQGEESELASLQRQVAAQAKAHSKSYDELRSNAEQWVTYAKDLRQRLDVANEKILFIDARSTGEVALMRRLAVELERMKPDHELVFREAQQKLIGDKMSQQLAQKGYRYDPATAVMSKIEG
;
A
#
# COMPACT_ATOMS: atom_id res chain seq x y z
N MET A 1 65.48 39.50 -0.77
CA MET A 1 66.36 40.65 -0.44
C MET A 1 67.72 40.07 -0.10
N PRO A 2 68.78 40.35 -0.88
CA PRO A 2 70.14 39.95 -0.51
C PRO A 2 70.64 40.90 0.58
N ASN A 3 71.07 40.37 1.72
CA ASN A 3 71.71 41.16 2.77
C ASN A 3 73.12 41.54 2.30
N ASP A 4 73.39 42.83 2.19
CA ASP A 4 74.74 43.38 2.16
C ASP A 4 75.50 42.84 3.38
N VAL A 5 76.44 41.93 3.13
CA VAL A 5 77.42 41.53 4.13
C VAL A 5 78.45 42.63 4.14
N ASP A 6 78.25 43.64 4.99
CA ASP A 6 79.27 44.63 5.31
C ASP A 6 80.56 43.90 5.70
N THR A 7 81.55 43.92 4.81
CA THR A 7 82.88 43.36 5.04
C THR A 7 83.58 44.18 6.11
N ILE A 8 83.48 43.74 7.36
CA ILE A 8 84.24 44.31 8.48
C ILE A 8 85.73 44.18 8.18
N THR A 9 86.44 45.30 8.19
CA THR A 9 87.89 45.35 7.95
C THR A 9 88.66 45.18 9.27
N ASP A 10 89.81 44.51 9.23
CA ASP A 10 90.69 44.33 10.39
C ASP A 10 91.13 45.66 11.01
N GLU A 11 91.19 46.73 10.20
CA GLU A 11 91.47 48.10 10.63
C GLU A 11 90.39 48.68 11.55
N GLN A 12 89.11 48.43 11.25
CA GLN A 12 88.00 48.87 12.11
C GLN A 12 88.05 48.16 13.48
N ILE A 13 88.35 46.86 13.48
CA ILE A 13 88.52 46.07 14.71
C ILE A 13 89.71 46.59 15.53
N ALA A 14 90.84 46.88 14.88
CA ALA A 14 92.04 47.42 15.51
C ALA A 14 91.82 48.83 16.09
N SER A 15 91.09 49.70 15.38
CA SER A 15 90.74 51.05 15.85
C SER A 15 89.82 51.02 17.06
N ILE A 16 88.79 50.16 17.07
CA ILE A 16 87.89 50.00 18.22
C ILE A 16 88.64 49.40 19.40
N ALA A 17 89.53 48.43 19.17
CA ALA A 17 90.38 47.85 20.20
C ALA A 17 91.34 48.88 20.83
N ALA A 18 91.95 49.75 20.01
CA ALA A 18 92.80 50.84 20.47
C ALA A 18 92.01 51.85 21.32
N ARG A 19 90.83 52.27 20.85
CA ARG A 19 89.93 53.18 21.59
C ARG A 19 89.46 52.58 22.92
N LEU A 20 89.02 51.32 22.93
CA LEU A 20 88.63 50.62 24.18
C LEU A 20 89.81 50.52 25.16
N THR A 21 91.04 50.40 24.66
CA THR A 21 92.26 50.40 25.49
C THR A 21 92.54 51.78 26.08
N GLU A 22 92.39 52.86 25.31
CA GLU A 22 92.51 54.24 25.81
C GLU A 22 91.43 54.59 26.83
N GLU A 23 90.21 54.08 26.65
CA GLU A 23 89.09 54.22 27.59
C GLU A 23 89.24 53.35 28.86
N GLY A 24 90.30 52.53 28.97
CA GLY A 24 90.52 51.62 30.11
C GLY A 24 89.51 50.45 30.17
N ARG A 25 88.75 50.20 29.10
CA ARG A 25 87.77 49.10 29.01
C ARG A 25 88.43 47.81 28.53
N LYS A 26 87.95 46.67 29.01
CA LYS A 26 88.48 45.35 28.63
C LYS A 26 88.19 45.07 27.14
N VAL A 27 89.23 44.85 26.35
CA VAL A 27 89.11 44.46 24.93
C VAL A 27 88.79 42.95 24.84
N SER A 28 87.59 42.62 24.36
CA SER A 28 87.08 41.25 24.17
C SER A 28 86.23 41.17 22.89
N PRO A 29 86.11 40.00 22.23
CA PRO A 29 85.24 39.86 21.05
C PRO A 29 83.79 40.29 21.30
N LEU A 30 83.30 40.15 22.54
CA LEU A 30 81.97 40.59 22.93
C LEU A 30 81.86 42.11 23.10
N THR A 31 82.89 42.77 23.61
CA THR A 31 82.87 44.24 23.79
C THR A 31 83.04 44.97 22.47
N VAL A 32 83.80 44.40 21.52
CA VAL A 32 83.91 44.94 20.16
C VAL A 32 82.63 44.67 19.35
N ARG A 33 81.96 43.53 19.54
CA ARG A 33 80.65 43.26 18.92
C ARG A 33 79.54 44.20 19.41
N ALA A 34 79.61 44.67 20.66
CA ALA A 34 78.67 45.67 21.17
C ALA A 34 78.78 47.01 20.43
N GLU A 35 79.97 47.36 19.93
CA GLU A 35 80.24 48.58 19.15
C GLU A 35 80.02 48.37 17.63
N LEU A 36 79.91 47.10 17.19
CA LEU A 36 79.64 46.69 15.80
C LEU A 36 78.49 45.66 15.73
N PRO A 37 77.23 46.08 15.98
CA PRO A 37 76.07 45.20 15.93
C PRO A 37 75.79 44.75 14.49
N GLY A 38 76.22 43.54 14.16
CA GLY A 38 76.12 42.97 12.80
C GLY A 38 77.35 42.18 12.38
N ALA A 39 78.47 42.40 13.07
CA ALA A 39 79.73 41.72 12.79
C ALA A 39 79.80 40.28 13.32
N SER A 40 80.39 39.39 12.51
CA SER A 40 80.66 38.01 12.93
C SER A 40 81.65 37.98 14.09
N ILE A 41 81.26 37.30 15.18
CA ILE A 41 82.08 37.20 16.39
C ILE A 41 83.43 36.51 16.13
N VAL A 42 83.48 35.63 15.12
CA VAL A 42 84.68 34.91 14.69
C VAL A 42 85.65 35.84 13.96
N ALA A 43 85.14 36.69 13.07
CA ALA A 43 85.95 37.69 12.38
C ALA A 43 86.51 38.74 13.36
N ILE A 44 85.70 39.19 14.31
CA ILE A 44 86.14 40.07 15.41
C ILE A 44 87.25 39.41 16.23
N ALA A 45 87.08 38.14 16.61
CA ALA A 45 88.08 37.42 17.40
C ALA A 45 89.42 37.29 16.65
N ALA A 46 89.38 37.01 15.34
CA ALA A 46 90.56 36.91 14.50
C ALA A 46 91.29 38.27 14.32
N GLY A 47 90.56 39.36 14.10
CA GLY A 47 91.14 40.71 14.01
C GLY A 47 91.76 41.17 15.34
N LEU A 48 91.09 40.91 16.47
CA LEU A 48 91.62 41.19 17.81
C LEU A 48 92.86 40.37 18.18
N GLN A 49 93.03 39.20 17.58
CA GLN A 49 94.22 38.37 17.76
C GLN A 49 95.41 39.00 17.04
N ARG A 50 95.26 39.36 15.76
CA ARG A 50 96.31 40.04 14.98
C ARG A 50 96.74 41.37 15.59
N TRP A 51 95.78 42.17 16.07
CA TRP A 51 96.06 43.43 16.76
C TRP A 51 96.88 43.25 18.06
N ARG A 52 96.66 42.15 18.80
CA ARG A 52 97.44 41.82 20.02
C ARG A 52 98.86 41.36 19.67
N GLU A 53 99.00 40.54 18.64
CA GLU A 53 100.30 40.04 18.17
C GLU A 53 101.19 41.19 17.68
N ALA A 54 100.64 42.18 16.98
CA ALA A 54 101.35 43.38 16.55
C ALA A 54 101.80 44.31 17.71
N ARG A 55 101.30 44.10 18.93
CA ARG A 55 101.57 44.93 20.12
C ARG A 55 102.39 44.24 21.20
N GLN A 56 102.79 42.98 21.01
CA GLN A 56 103.72 42.35 21.96
C GLN A 56 105.14 42.92 21.77
N PRO A 57 105.77 43.48 22.82
CA PRO A 57 107.17 43.87 22.75
C PRO A 57 108.06 42.62 22.68
N GLU A 58 108.97 42.55 21.71
CA GLU A 58 110.14 41.68 21.78
C GLU A 58 110.89 41.98 23.08
N VAL A 59 110.92 41.00 23.99
CA VAL A 59 111.61 41.11 25.27
C VAL A 59 113.14 41.11 25.02
N PRO A 60 113.88 42.17 25.38
CA PRO A 60 115.34 42.15 25.26
C PRO A 60 115.95 41.19 26.30
N PRO A 61 117.07 40.50 25.99
CA PRO A 61 117.73 39.63 26.96
C PRO A 61 118.30 40.45 28.13
N GLN A 62 117.82 40.18 29.34
CA GLN A 62 118.30 40.78 30.58
C GLN A 62 119.75 40.33 30.88
N GLN A 63 120.67 41.28 30.92
CA GLN A 63 122.04 41.12 31.43
C GLN A 63 122.01 40.98 32.96
N ALA A 64 122.59 39.89 33.48
CA ALA A 64 122.77 39.67 34.91
C ALA A 64 123.93 40.52 35.45
N PRO A 65 123.79 41.20 36.61
CA PRO A 65 124.89 41.93 37.21
C PRO A 65 125.93 40.98 37.80
N SER A 66 127.17 41.40 37.61
CA SER A 66 128.45 40.80 37.97
C SER A 66 128.64 40.57 39.47
N GLY A 67 129.31 39.45 39.80
CA GLY A 67 130.11 39.34 41.02
C GLY A 67 129.63 38.30 42.04
N LEU A 68 129.50 37.04 41.63
CA LEU A 68 129.48 35.88 42.53
C LEU A 68 130.55 34.88 42.02
N PRO A 69 131.36 34.25 42.90
CA PRO A 69 132.40 33.28 42.50
C PRO A 69 131.82 32.18 41.60
N ASP A 70 132.51 31.81 40.52
CA ASP A 70 131.98 30.94 39.44
C ASP A 70 131.38 29.61 39.95
N ASP A 71 131.96 29.00 41.00
CA ASP A 71 131.42 27.79 41.64
C ASP A 71 130.02 27.99 42.25
N LEU A 72 129.75 29.17 42.82
CA LEU A 72 128.46 29.50 43.42
C LEU A 72 127.42 29.90 42.35
N ALA A 73 127.86 30.55 41.27
CA ALA A 73 126.99 30.92 40.15
C ALA A 73 126.52 29.69 39.37
N GLU A 74 127.41 28.73 39.11
CA GLU A 74 127.07 27.49 38.41
C GLU A 74 126.13 26.60 39.25
N THR A 75 126.36 26.52 40.56
CA THR A 75 125.45 25.81 41.48
C THR A 75 124.08 26.50 41.57
N LEU A 76 124.02 27.84 41.68
CA LEU A 76 122.75 28.57 41.69
C LEU A 76 122.00 28.49 40.35
N VAL A 77 122.69 28.50 39.21
CA VAL A 77 122.06 28.31 37.88
C VAL A 77 121.58 26.87 37.70
N ASN A 78 122.32 25.88 38.17
CA ASN A 78 121.87 24.48 38.15
C ASN A 78 120.68 24.24 39.08
N VAL A 79 120.65 24.89 40.25
CA VAL A 79 119.51 24.88 41.17
C VAL A 79 118.31 25.60 40.55
N ALA A 80 118.50 26.76 39.92
CA ALA A 80 117.44 27.51 39.24
C ALA A 80 116.88 26.73 38.03
N ARG A 81 117.74 26.08 37.23
CA ARG A 81 117.29 25.19 36.15
C ARG A 81 116.50 24.03 36.71
N ARG A 82 117.00 23.32 37.73
CA ARG A 82 116.27 22.20 38.36
C ARG A 82 114.94 22.65 38.95
N LEU A 83 114.90 23.78 39.66
CA LEU A 83 113.66 24.36 40.19
C LEU A 83 112.69 24.75 39.07
N TRP A 84 113.20 25.30 37.97
CA TRP A 84 112.39 25.64 36.81
C TRP A 84 111.82 24.40 36.11
N THR A 85 112.64 23.36 35.89
CA THR A 85 112.15 22.10 35.29
C THR A 85 111.12 21.44 36.21
N VAL A 86 111.39 21.34 37.51
CA VAL A 86 110.45 20.74 38.47
C VAL A 86 109.15 21.56 38.56
N SER A 87 109.24 22.89 38.62
CA SER A 87 108.05 23.75 38.63
C SER A 87 107.27 23.62 37.32
N ARG A 88 107.95 23.55 36.18
CA ARG A 88 107.33 23.41 34.86
C ARG A 88 106.64 22.05 34.73
N ASP A 89 107.36 20.97 35.03
CA ASP A 89 106.84 19.60 34.96
C ASP A 89 105.65 19.43 35.91
N GLU A 90 105.69 20.04 37.10
CA GLU A 90 104.56 20.03 38.03
C GLU A 90 103.36 20.84 37.50
N THR A 91 103.58 22.01 36.88
CA THR A 91 102.49 22.76 36.23
C THR A 91 101.91 22.04 35.01
N GLU A 92 102.74 21.38 34.20
CA GLU A 92 102.30 20.56 33.05
C GLU A 92 101.53 19.32 33.55
N ARG A 93 101.96 18.70 34.65
CA ARG A 93 101.27 17.58 35.29
C ARG A 93 99.91 18.00 35.85
N LEU A 94 99.86 19.08 36.63
CA LEU A 94 98.63 19.60 37.21
C LEU A 94 97.65 20.09 36.13
N SER A 95 98.14 20.82 35.12
CA SER A 95 97.30 21.26 34.01
C SER A 95 96.78 20.09 33.16
N GLY A 96 97.61 19.07 32.91
CA GLY A 96 97.19 17.83 32.26
C GLY A 96 96.13 17.08 33.06
N GLN A 97 96.28 16.99 34.38
CA GLN A 97 95.28 16.41 35.27
C GLN A 97 93.96 17.19 35.25
N HIS A 98 94.03 18.52 35.36
CA HIS A 98 92.84 19.37 35.28
C HIS A 98 92.16 19.28 33.92
N LEU A 99 92.91 19.29 32.82
CA LEU A 99 92.38 19.17 31.47
C LEU A 99 91.71 17.81 31.26
N SER A 100 92.31 16.73 31.77
CA SER A 100 91.72 15.39 31.73
C SER A 100 90.39 15.33 32.49
N VAL A 101 90.34 15.88 33.71
CA VAL A 101 89.11 15.90 34.52
C VAL A 101 88.03 16.76 33.86
N VAL A 102 88.39 17.93 33.34
CA VAL A 102 87.46 18.82 32.63
C VAL A 102 86.96 18.18 31.33
N SER A 103 87.85 17.55 30.56
CA SER A 103 87.49 16.83 29.33
C SER A 103 86.55 15.66 29.64
N GLN A 104 86.82 14.91 30.69
CA GLN A 104 85.94 13.81 31.13
C GLN A 104 84.57 14.32 31.55
N ARG A 105 84.51 15.39 32.35
CA ARG A 105 83.24 16.03 32.75
C ARG A 105 82.45 16.56 31.55
N LEU A 106 83.15 17.16 30.56
CA LEU A 106 82.52 17.63 29.34
C LEU A 106 81.97 16.46 28.51
N ALA A 107 82.72 15.36 28.39
CA ALA A 107 82.25 14.16 27.69
C ALA A 107 81.00 13.57 28.36
N THR A 108 80.97 13.49 29.69
CA THR A 108 79.77 13.07 30.44
C THR A 108 78.60 14.03 30.20
N ALA A 109 78.82 15.35 30.34
CA ALA A 109 77.75 16.32 30.13
C ALA A 109 77.20 16.32 28.68
N LEU A 110 78.04 16.05 27.69
CA LEU A 110 77.59 15.88 26.30
C LEU A 110 76.79 14.58 26.12
N SER A 111 77.22 13.48 26.73
CA SER A 111 76.47 12.22 26.73
C SER A 111 75.10 12.39 27.40
N ASP A 112 75.05 13.02 28.57
CA ASP A 112 73.80 13.29 29.31
C ASP A 112 72.87 14.19 28.49
N ARG A 113 73.42 15.19 27.79
CA ARG A 113 72.65 16.05 26.87
C ARG A 113 72.08 15.25 25.72
N ASP A 114 72.88 14.40 25.09
CA ASP A 114 72.45 13.63 23.92
C ASP A 114 71.39 12.58 24.31
N GLU A 115 71.52 11.97 25.50
CA GLU A 115 70.48 11.10 26.08
C GLU A 115 69.20 11.88 26.38
N ALA A 116 69.29 13.08 26.99
CA ALA A 116 68.13 13.93 27.23
C ALA A 116 67.45 14.38 25.93
N LEU A 117 68.21 14.68 24.88
CA LEU A 117 67.66 15.03 23.57
C LEU A 117 66.95 13.83 22.92
N ALA A 118 67.50 12.62 23.04
CA ALA A 118 66.88 11.41 22.53
C ALA A 118 65.55 11.12 23.25
N GLU A 119 65.48 11.31 24.58
CA GLU A 119 64.25 11.13 25.34
C GLU A 119 63.20 12.19 24.99
N ILE A 120 63.61 13.45 24.79
CA ILE A 120 62.71 14.51 24.31
C ILE A 120 62.17 14.18 22.91
N GLN A 121 63.02 13.72 21.99
CA GLN A 121 62.59 13.29 20.65
C GLN A 121 61.57 12.17 20.73
N LYS A 122 61.87 11.13 21.52
CA LYS A 122 60.97 9.99 21.73
C LYS A 122 59.62 10.43 22.29
N SER A 123 59.60 11.26 23.33
CA SER A 123 58.34 11.80 23.89
C SER A 123 57.58 12.68 22.89
N GLY A 124 58.29 13.38 22.00
CA GLY A 124 57.70 14.16 20.90
C GLY A 124 57.03 13.27 19.85
N ASP A 125 57.67 12.16 19.49
CA ASP A 125 57.13 11.15 18.57
C ASP A 125 55.91 10.44 19.17
N GLU A 126 55.96 10.08 20.45
CA GLU A 126 54.83 9.54 21.19
C GLU A 126 53.65 10.53 21.22
N ALA A 127 53.91 11.81 21.51
CA ALA A 127 52.88 12.86 21.46
C ALA A 127 52.34 13.10 20.04
N ALA A 128 53.14 12.88 19.00
CA ALA A 128 52.66 12.93 17.62
C ALA A 128 51.78 11.72 17.27
N ASN A 129 52.10 10.53 17.78
CA ASN A 129 51.28 9.32 17.63
C ASN A 129 49.93 9.49 18.33
N TYR A 130 49.90 9.96 19.58
CA TYR A 130 48.65 10.21 20.29
C TYR A 130 47.77 11.27 19.60
N ARG A 131 48.38 12.31 18.99
CA ARG A 131 47.63 13.28 18.18
C ARG A 131 46.99 12.64 16.96
N ARG A 132 47.71 11.78 16.24
CA ARG A 132 47.17 11.03 15.10
C ARG A 132 46.03 10.11 15.53
N GLU A 133 46.19 9.36 16.62
CA GLU A 133 45.13 8.50 17.17
C GLU A 133 43.89 9.30 17.57
N ALA A 134 44.06 10.49 18.16
CA ALA A 134 42.97 11.38 18.52
C ALA A 134 42.24 11.95 17.29
N GLU A 135 42.97 12.33 16.23
CA GLU A 135 42.39 12.78 14.95
C GLU A 135 41.60 11.65 14.28
N GLU A 136 42.15 10.43 14.26
CA GLU A 136 41.45 9.26 13.76
C GLU A 136 40.18 8.96 14.56
N ALA A 137 40.25 8.97 15.90
CA ALA A 137 39.08 8.77 16.75
C ALA A 137 38.01 9.84 16.50
N ASN A 138 38.41 11.10 16.30
CA ASN A 138 37.49 12.20 16.01
C ASN A 138 36.86 12.06 14.61
N SER A 139 37.62 11.58 13.63
CA SER A 139 37.07 11.29 12.29
C SER A 139 36.04 10.16 12.32
N ARG A 140 36.29 9.10 13.10
CA ARG A 140 35.33 8.01 13.35
C ARG A 140 34.09 8.50 14.08
N LEU A 141 34.25 9.39 15.08
CA LEU A 141 33.13 9.99 15.79
C LEU A 141 32.24 10.79 14.83
N ARG A 142 32.83 11.69 14.02
CA ARG A 142 32.08 12.47 13.02
C ARG A 142 31.34 11.59 12.02
N ALA A 143 31.99 10.55 11.49
CA ALA A 143 31.35 9.60 10.59
C ALA A 143 30.15 8.90 11.26
N SER A 144 30.27 8.55 12.54
CA SER A 144 29.17 7.95 13.30
C SER A 144 28.03 8.94 13.60
N GLU A 145 28.34 10.22 13.86
CA GLU A 145 27.36 11.29 14.03
C GLU A 145 26.59 11.56 12.73
N GLU A 146 27.28 11.62 11.59
CA GLU A 146 26.67 11.76 10.27
C GLU A 146 25.76 10.59 9.94
N ALA A 147 26.21 9.35 10.22
CA ALA A 147 25.39 8.16 10.05
C ALA A 147 24.13 8.19 10.96
N ALA A 148 24.25 8.67 12.19
CA ALA A 148 23.11 8.82 13.09
C ALA A 148 22.09 9.86 12.59
N VAL A 149 22.55 10.96 11.99
CA VAL A 149 21.67 11.95 11.35
C VAL A 149 20.96 11.35 10.13
N GLN A 150 21.67 10.61 9.28
CA GLN A 150 21.08 9.92 8.13
C GLN A 150 20.01 8.91 8.57
N LEU A 151 20.30 8.06 9.55
CA LEU A 151 19.33 7.11 10.08
C LEU A 151 18.10 7.79 10.69
N LYS A 152 18.28 8.93 11.36
CA LYS A 152 17.15 9.70 11.91
C LYS A 152 16.26 10.28 10.82
N GLU A 153 16.85 10.72 9.71
CA GLU A 153 16.11 11.22 8.55
C GLU A 153 15.40 10.08 7.80
N GLU A 154 16.06 8.93 7.62
CA GLU A 154 15.41 7.74 7.06
C GLU A 154 14.23 7.28 7.93
N PHE A 155 14.38 7.31 9.26
CA PHE A 155 13.30 7.00 10.17
C PHE A 155 12.13 8.00 10.09
N SER A 156 12.41 9.31 9.96
CA SER A 156 11.38 10.33 9.80
C SER A 156 10.59 10.12 8.50
N GLN A 157 11.28 9.79 7.41
CA GLN A 157 10.69 9.48 6.12
C GLN A 157 9.89 8.17 6.16
N ALA A 158 10.41 7.13 6.81
CA ALA A 158 9.69 5.87 7.00
C ALA A 158 8.42 6.06 7.83
N SER A 159 8.48 6.86 8.90
CA SER A 159 7.31 7.21 9.72
C SER A 159 6.28 8.00 8.93
N ALA A 160 6.69 8.98 8.12
CA ALA A 160 5.78 9.71 7.24
C ALA A 160 5.11 8.82 6.19
N ARG A 161 5.86 7.85 5.62
CA ARG A 161 5.30 6.84 4.71
C ARG A 161 4.28 5.94 5.41
N LEU A 162 4.55 5.51 6.63
CA LEU A 162 3.61 4.71 7.43
C LEU A 162 2.32 5.48 7.70
N GLN A 163 2.41 6.73 8.15
CA GLN A 163 1.23 7.59 8.37
C GLN A 163 0.41 7.80 7.09
N ALA A 164 1.08 7.95 5.93
CA ALA A 164 0.39 8.06 4.65
C ALA A 164 -0.35 6.76 4.27
N ILE A 165 0.22 5.61 4.57
CA ILE A 165 -0.42 4.30 4.36
C ILE A 165 -1.61 4.14 5.32
N GLU A 166 -1.47 4.49 6.60
CA GLU A 166 -2.56 4.45 7.57
C GLU A 166 -3.74 5.36 7.17
N ALA A 167 -3.45 6.58 6.71
CA ALA A 167 -4.47 7.49 6.20
C ALA A 167 -5.20 6.93 4.97
N ARG A 168 -4.48 6.28 4.05
CA ARG A 168 -5.09 5.60 2.90
C ARG A 168 -5.95 4.41 3.34
N ALA A 169 -5.47 3.59 4.27
CA ALA A 169 -6.23 2.46 4.81
C ALA A 169 -7.52 2.91 5.50
N ALA A 170 -7.48 4.01 6.27
CA ALA A 170 -8.67 4.60 6.88
C ALA A 170 -9.68 5.11 5.83
N MET A 171 -9.18 5.74 4.76
CA MET A 171 -10.02 6.19 3.65
C MET A 171 -10.66 5.00 2.92
N GLU A 172 -9.89 3.97 2.59
CA GLU A 172 -10.41 2.74 1.96
C GLU A 172 -11.44 2.03 2.86
N GLN A 173 -11.22 1.98 4.17
CA GLN A 173 -12.19 1.43 5.12
C GLN A 173 -13.50 2.22 5.12
N SER A 174 -13.44 3.56 5.06
CA SER A 174 -14.64 4.39 4.95
C SER A 174 -15.39 4.17 3.64
N GLN A 175 -14.67 3.99 2.53
CA GLN A 175 -15.26 3.67 1.23
C GLN A 175 -15.92 2.29 1.22
N LEU A 176 -15.26 1.28 1.80
CA LEU A 176 -15.83 -0.06 1.94
C LEU A 176 -17.10 -0.05 2.78
N GLN A 177 -17.14 0.76 3.84
CA GLN A 177 -18.35 0.92 4.66
C GLN A 177 -19.49 1.56 3.87
N ALA A 178 -19.22 2.64 3.13
CA ALA A 178 -20.21 3.29 2.28
C ALA A 178 -20.76 2.35 1.18
N VAL A 179 -19.88 1.54 0.57
CA VAL A 179 -20.30 0.55 -0.44
C VAL A 179 -21.15 -0.56 0.18
N LYS A 180 -20.83 -1.03 1.39
CA LYS A 180 -21.65 -2.02 2.11
C LYS A 180 -23.05 -1.48 2.42
N GLU A 181 -23.13 -0.25 2.91
CA GLU A 181 -24.41 0.40 3.22
C GLU A 181 -25.26 0.56 1.95
N SER A 182 -24.66 0.97 0.83
CA SER A 182 -25.36 1.05 -0.46
C SER A 182 -25.82 -0.32 -0.97
N LEU A 183 -25.01 -1.38 -0.80
CA LEU A 183 -25.40 -2.73 -1.17
C LEU A 183 -26.56 -3.26 -0.32
N GLU A 184 -26.57 -2.98 0.98
CA GLU A 184 -27.69 -3.32 1.86
C GLU A 184 -28.97 -2.57 1.48
N GLU A 185 -28.86 -1.29 1.12
CA GLU A 185 -29.99 -0.51 0.60
C GLU A 185 -30.54 -1.10 -0.70
N GLN A 186 -29.68 -1.47 -1.65
CA GLN A 186 -30.09 -2.16 -2.87
C GLN A 186 -30.76 -3.51 -2.61
N ARG A 187 -30.26 -4.29 -1.63
CA ARG A 187 -30.89 -5.55 -1.23
C ARG A 187 -32.28 -5.32 -0.67
N ARG A 188 -32.47 -4.34 0.22
CA ARG A 188 -33.80 -3.97 0.75
C ARG A 188 -34.75 -3.50 -0.35
N ALA A 189 -34.24 -2.72 -1.32
CA ALA A 189 -35.02 -2.29 -2.47
C ALA A 189 -35.46 -3.48 -3.33
N ASN A 190 -34.55 -4.42 -3.61
CA ASN A 190 -34.86 -5.65 -4.35
C ASN A 190 -35.84 -6.56 -3.61
N GLU A 191 -35.71 -6.72 -2.29
CA GLU A 191 -36.69 -7.45 -1.47
C GLU A 191 -38.08 -6.82 -1.56
N THR A 192 -38.15 -5.48 -1.53
CA THR A 192 -39.41 -4.74 -1.69
C THR A 192 -40.01 -4.94 -3.08
N LEU A 193 -39.20 -4.84 -4.13
CA LEU A 193 -39.62 -5.09 -5.51
C LEU A 193 -40.11 -6.54 -5.70
N SER A 194 -39.39 -7.51 -5.14
CA SER A 194 -39.79 -8.92 -5.18
C SER A 194 -41.12 -9.15 -4.46
N GLY A 195 -41.36 -8.48 -3.33
CA GLY A 195 -42.65 -8.52 -2.63
C GLY A 195 -43.79 -7.92 -3.45
N MET A 196 -43.54 -6.81 -4.15
CA MET A 196 -44.53 -6.21 -5.05
C MET A 196 -44.83 -7.09 -6.27
N LEU A 197 -43.82 -7.73 -6.85
CA LEU A 197 -43.99 -8.70 -7.95
C LEU A 197 -44.83 -9.88 -7.51
N ALA A 198 -44.54 -10.48 -6.36
CA ALA A 198 -45.36 -11.56 -5.81
C ALA A 198 -46.83 -11.13 -5.61
N GLY A 199 -47.06 -9.91 -5.10
CA GLY A 199 -48.41 -9.36 -4.99
C GLY A 199 -49.11 -9.16 -6.33
N LYS A 200 -48.36 -8.82 -7.39
CA LYS A 200 -48.90 -8.72 -8.75
C LYS A 200 -49.17 -10.08 -9.39
N ASP A 201 -48.33 -11.08 -9.14
CA ASP A 201 -48.55 -12.45 -9.59
C ASP A 201 -49.83 -13.02 -8.96
N ASP A 202 -50.08 -12.75 -7.67
CA ASP A 202 -51.33 -13.13 -6.98
C ASP A 202 -52.56 -12.43 -7.61
N GLU A 203 -52.43 -11.15 -7.97
CA GLU A 203 -53.50 -10.40 -8.64
C GLU A 203 -53.80 -10.96 -10.03
N ILE A 204 -52.77 -11.29 -10.82
CA ILE A 204 -52.89 -11.93 -12.13
C ILE A 204 -53.56 -13.30 -11.99
N ALA A 205 -53.17 -14.11 -11.00
CA ALA A 205 -53.78 -15.41 -10.76
C ALA A 205 -55.28 -15.28 -10.43
N ARG A 206 -55.67 -14.28 -9.62
CA ARG A 206 -57.08 -13.99 -9.33
C ARG A 206 -57.86 -13.58 -10.57
N LEU A 207 -57.33 -12.64 -11.37
CA LEU A 207 -57.95 -12.21 -12.62
C LEU A 207 -58.07 -13.37 -13.63
N GLY A 208 -57.06 -14.25 -13.69
CA GLY A 208 -57.12 -15.46 -14.52
C GLY A 208 -58.25 -16.40 -14.10
N GLN A 209 -58.45 -16.59 -12.79
CA GLN A 209 -59.57 -17.39 -12.28
C GLN A 209 -60.93 -16.74 -12.57
N GLU A 210 -61.05 -15.41 -12.40
CA GLU A 210 -62.26 -14.67 -12.74
C GLU A 210 -62.58 -14.79 -14.23
N HIS A 211 -61.59 -14.65 -15.10
CA HIS A 211 -61.76 -14.84 -16.54
C HIS A 211 -62.22 -16.26 -16.89
N ALA A 212 -61.63 -17.29 -16.28
CA ALA A 212 -62.05 -18.68 -16.48
C ALA A 212 -63.51 -18.90 -16.04
N ASN A 213 -63.91 -18.30 -14.91
CA ASN A 213 -65.29 -18.37 -14.42
C ASN A 213 -66.26 -17.67 -15.37
N LEU A 214 -65.91 -16.48 -15.88
CA LEU A 214 -66.72 -15.75 -16.86
C LEU A 214 -66.85 -16.52 -18.16
N GLN A 215 -65.77 -17.14 -18.64
CA GLN A 215 -65.78 -17.96 -19.85
C GLN A 215 -66.70 -19.17 -19.69
N ALA A 216 -66.68 -19.83 -18.54
CA ALA A 216 -67.61 -20.93 -18.24
C ALA A 216 -69.07 -20.45 -18.21
N LEU A 217 -69.35 -19.26 -17.67
CA LEU A 217 -70.68 -18.67 -17.66
C LEU A 217 -71.16 -18.36 -19.08
N VAL A 218 -70.30 -17.77 -19.92
CA VAL A 218 -70.60 -17.50 -21.34
C VAL A 218 -70.92 -18.80 -22.08
N ALA A 219 -70.09 -19.84 -21.93
CA ALA A 219 -70.35 -21.14 -22.54
C ALA A 219 -71.69 -21.74 -22.09
N GLY A 220 -72.04 -21.62 -20.80
CA GLY A 220 -73.35 -22.05 -20.29
C GLY A 220 -74.52 -21.25 -20.88
N LYS A 221 -74.32 -19.95 -21.12
CA LYS A 221 -75.32 -19.11 -21.80
C LYS A 221 -75.46 -19.43 -23.28
N ASP A 222 -74.37 -19.73 -23.97
CA ASP A 222 -74.40 -20.16 -25.37
C ASP A 222 -75.16 -21.50 -25.53
N GLU A 223 -74.98 -22.44 -24.59
CA GLU A 223 -75.78 -23.67 -24.56
C GLU A 223 -77.28 -23.41 -24.31
N GLU A 224 -77.61 -22.48 -23.42
CA GLU A 224 -79.00 -22.08 -23.15
C GLU A 224 -79.63 -21.46 -24.40
N ILE A 225 -78.91 -20.55 -25.08
CA ILE A 225 -79.33 -19.95 -26.34
C ILE A 225 -79.54 -21.03 -27.41
N ALA A 226 -78.63 -22.01 -27.53
CA ALA A 226 -78.77 -23.11 -28.47
C ALA A 226 -80.02 -23.96 -28.19
N ARG A 227 -80.33 -24.24 -26.92
CA ARG A 227 -81.57 -24.96 -26.53
C ARG A 227 -82.82 -24.17 -26.91
N ILE A 228 -82.86 -22.89 -26.58
CA ILE A 228 -83.98 -22.00 -26.95
C ILE A 228 -84.15 -21.94 -28.48
N GLY A 229 -83.04 -21.85 -29.22
CA GLY A 229 -83.06 -21.91 -30.68
C GLY A 229 -83.66 -23.20 -31.23
N GLN A 230 -83.33 -24.35 -30.64
CA GLN A 230 -83.92 -25.65 -31.01
C GLN A 230 -85.41 -25.72 -30.68
N GLU A 231 -85.82 -25.23 -29.52
CA GLU A 231 -87.24 -25.14 -29.14
C GLU A 231 -88.02 -24.26 -30.12
N HIS A 232 -87.48 -23.10 -30.49
CA HIS A 232 -88.09 -22.22 -31.49
C HIS A 232 -88.22 -22.92 -32.85
N ALA A 233 -87.18 -23.63 -33.31
CA ALA A 233 -87.25 -24.41 -34.55
C ALA A 233 -88.33 -25.50 -34.51
N ASN A 234 -88.45 -26.20 -33.38
CA ASN A 234 -89.49 -27.22 -33.18
C ASN A 234 -90.89 -26.59 -33.20
N LEU A 235 -91.09 -25.45 -32.52
CA LEU A 235 -92.36 -24.72 -32.54
C LEU A 235 -92.71 -24.23 -33.94
N GLN A 236 -91.72 -23.74 -34.71
CA GLN A 236 -91.92 -23.33 -36.08
C GLN A 236 -92.36 -24.49 -36.98
N ALA A 237 -91.75 -25.68 -36.83
CA ALA A 237 -92.17 -26.88 -37.54
C ALA A 237 -93.60 -27.30 -37.17
N LEU A 238 -93.97 -27.20 -35.89
CA LEU A 238 -95.34 -27.48 -35.43
C LEU A 238 -96.34 -26.49 -36.03
N MET A 239 -96.02 -25.19 -36.05
CA MET A 239 -96.86 -24.17 -36.68
C MET A 239 -97.05 -24.45 -38.16
N SER A 240 -95.97 -24.74 -38.91
CA SER A 240 -96.06 -25.13 -40.31
C SER A 240 -96.95 -26.35 -40.53
N GLY A 241 -96.87 -27.36 -39.66
CA GLY A 241 -97.75 -28.53 -39.72
C GLY A 241 -99.22 -28.18 -39.44
N LYS A 242 -99.47 -27.23 -38.55
CA LYS A 242 -100.83 -26.71 -38.29
C LYS A 242 -101.35 -25.86 -39.45
N ASP A 243 -100.52 -25.07 -40.10
CA ASP A 243 -100.89 -24.31 -41.29
C ASP A 243 -101.28 -25.25 -42.45
N GLU A 244 -100.54 -26.36 -42.64
CA GLU A 244 -100.92 -27.41 -43.59
C GLU A 244 -102.25 -28.09 -43.24
N GLU A 245 -102.48 -28.39 -41.96
CA GLU A 245 -103.75 -28.98 -41.48
C GLU A 245 -104.93 -28.02 -41.73
N ILE A 246 -104.74 -26.72 -41.44
CA ILE A 246 -105.73 -25.68 -41.73
C ILE A 246 -105.99 -25.59 -43.23
N ALA A 247 -104.95 -25.64 -44.08
CA ALA A 247 -105.10 -25.63 -45.53
C ALA A 247 -105.90 -26.85 -46.04
N ARG A 248 -105.67 -28.05 -45.47
CA ARG A 248 -106.45 -29.26 -45.80
C ARG A 248 -107.91 -29.11 -45.40
N ILE A 249 -108.18 -28.64 -44.18
CA ILE A 249 -109.55 -28.40 -43.69
C ILE A 249 -110.26 -27.36 -44.57
N ALA A 250 -109.56 -26.28 -44.96
CA ALA A 250 -110.10 -25.27 -45.87
C ALA A 250 -110.46 -25.86 -47.24
N GLN A 251 -109.61 -26.75 -47.79
CA GLN A 251 -109.89 -27.45 -49.05
C GLN A 251 -111.09 -28.41 -48.93
N GLU A 252 -111.19 -29.17 -47.82
CA GLU A 252 -112.34 -30.02 -47.55
C GLU A 252 -113.62 -29.20 -47.44
N HIS A 253 -113.58 -28.06 -46.74
CA HIS A 253 -114.72 -27.14 -46.66
C HIS A 253 -115.12 -26.61 -48.04
N ALA A 254 -114.16 -26.23 -48.89
CA ALA A 254 -114.45 -25.80 -50.26
C ALA A 254 -115.10 -26.91 -51.10
N ASN A 255 -114.62 -28.16 -50.96
CA ASN A 255 -115.21 -29.32 -51.63
C ASN A 255 -116.65 -29.59 -51.13
N LEU A 256 -116.88 -29.52 -49.82
CA LEU A 256 -118.21 -29.67 -49.23
C LEU A 256 -119.16 -28.56 -49.69
N GLN A 257 -118.68 -27.32 -49.76
CA GLN A 257 -119.46 -26.18 -50.26
C GLN A 257 -119.85 -26.38 -51.73
N ALA A 258 -118.93 -26.87 -52.57
CA ALA A 258 -119.24 -27.22 -53.96
C ALA A 258 -120.31 -28.32 -54.04
N LEU A 259 -120.22 -29.35 -53.19
CA LEU A 259 -121.23 -30.41 -53.10
C LEU A 259 -122.60 -29.86 -52.68
N VAL A 260 -122.64 -28.98 -51.68
CA VAL A 260 -123.87 -28.29 -51.24
C VAL A 260 -124.47 -27.49 -52.39
N SER A 261 -123.66 -26.68 -53.10
CA SER A 261 -124.15 -25.91 -54.26
C SER A 261 -124.71 -26.80 -55.36
N GLY A 262 -124.08 -27.95 -55.64
CA GLY A 262 -124.61 -28.93 -56.60
C GLY A 262 -125.93 -29.56 -56.13
N LYS A 263 -126.08 -29.78 -54.83
CA LYS A 263 -127.35 -30.24 -54.24
C LYS A 263 -128.43 -29.16 -54.29
N ASP A 264 -128.08 -27.90 -54.06
CA ASP A 264 -129.01 -26.77 -54.19
C ASP A 264 -129.51 -26.61 -55.64
N GLU A 265 -128.63 -26.80 -56.63
CA GLU A 265 -129.03 -26.85 -58.05
C GLU A 265 -129.96 -28.03 -58.36
N GLU A 266 -129.68 -29.21 -57.81
CA GLU A 266 -130.53 -30.39 -57.95
C GLU A 266 -131.92 -30.16 -57.34
N ILE A 267 -131.98 -29.57 -56.14
CA ILE A 267 -133.21 -29.16 -55.48
C ILE A 267 -133.96 -28.13 -56.33
N ALA A 268 -133.28 -27.14 -56.90
CA ALA A 268 -133.89 -26.16 -57.78
C ALA A 268 -134.48 -26.80 -59.05
N ARG A 269 -133.79 -27.78 -59.65
CA ARG A 269 -134.32 -28.56 -60.79
C ARG A 269 -135.57 -29.34 -60.39
N ILE A 270 -135.54 -30.06 -59.27
CA ILE A 270 -136.70 -30.78 -58.74
C ILE A 270 -137.86 -29.80 -58.47
N GLY A 271 -137.58 -28.62 -57.92
CA GLY A 271 -138.56 -27.55 -57.73
C GLY A 271 -139.19 -27.07 -59.04
N GLN A 272 -138.39 -26.88 -60.09
CA GLN A 272 -138.86 -26.51 -61.42
C GLN A 272 -139.71 -27.63 -62.07
N GLU A 273 -139.29 -28.89 -61.93
CA GLU A 273 -140.07 -30.05 -62.37
C GLU A 273 -141.41 -30.12 -61.63
N HIS A 274 -141.42 -29.90 -60.32
CA HIS A 274 -142.66 -29.79 -59.54
C HIS A 274 -143.55 -28.64 -60.02
N ALA A 275 -143.00 -27.46 -60.32
CA ALA A 275 -143.75 -26.35 -60.87
C ALA A 275 -144.35 -26.69 -62.25
N ASN A 276 -143.58 -27.36 -63.11
CA ASN A 276 -144.06 -27.84 -64.42
C ASN A 276 -145.18 -28.88 -64.26
N LEU A 277 -145.02 -29.84 -63.33
CA LEU A 277 -146.06 -30.81 -63.01
C LEU A 277 -147.32 -30.14 -62.46
N GLN A 278 -147.17 -29.12 -61.62
CA GLN A 278 -148.30 -28.38 -61.08
C GLN A 278 -149.02 -27.58 -62.16
N ALA A 279 -148.30 -26.96 -63.10
CA ALA A 279 -148.89 -26.32 -64.28
C ALA A 279 -149.64 -27.34 -65.17
N LEU A 280 -149.09 -28.56 -65.33
CA LEU A 280 -149.77 -29.63 -66.05
C LEU A 280 -151.04 -30.07 -65.32
N ILE A 281 -151.00 -30.20 -63.99
CA ILE A 281 -152.17 -30.50 -63.17
C ILE A 281 -153.23 -29.41 -63.30
N SER A 282 -152.85 -28.12 -63.20
CA SER A 282 -153.77 -27.01 -63.42
C SER A 282 -154.36 -27.02 -64.83
N GLY A 283 -153.57 -27.34 -65.87
CA GLY A 283 -154.08 -27.54 -67.22
C GLY A 283 -155.06 -28.71 -67.33
N LYS A 284 -154.85 -29.78 -66.56
CA LYS A 284 -155.79 -30.91 -66.45
C LYS A 284 -157.04 -30.56 -65.66
N ASP A 285 -156.94 -29.73 -64.61
CA ASP A 285 -158.08 -29.20 -63.87
C ASP A 285 -158.91 -28.23 -64.74
N GLU A 286 -158.27 -27.44 -65.60
CA GLU A 286 -158.91 -26.63 -66.64
C GLU A 286 -159.62 -27.50 -67.69
N GLU A 287 -159.02 -28.62 -68.11
CA GLU A 287 -159.70 -29.61 -68.96
C GLU A 287 -160.90 -30.26 -68.25
N LEU A 288 -160.78 -30.60 -66.96
CA LEU A 288 -161.88 -31.16 -66.16
C LEU A 288 -163.03 -30.17 -65.98
N THR A 289 -162.72 -28.90 -65.73
CA THR A 289 -163.74 -27.83 -65.69
C THR A 289 -164.38 -27.61 -67.06
N ARG A 290 -163.61 -27.73 -68.15
CA ARG A 290 -164.14 -27.68 -69.53
C ARG A 290 -165.09 -28.85 -69.82
N ILE A 291 -164.74 -30.08 -69.43
CA ILE A 291 -165.61 -31.26 -69.58
C ILE A 291 -166.87 -31.16 -68.70
N ALA A 292 -166.76 -30.60 -67.49
CA ALA A 292 -167.91 -30.33 -66.63
C ALA A 292 -168.85 -29.28 -67.24
N GLN A 293 -168.28 -28.24 -67.86
CA GLN A 293 -169.02 -27.22 -68.60
C GLN A 293 -169.70 -27.80 -69.86
N GLU A 294 -169.00 -28.63 -70.65
CA GLU A 294 -169.52 -29.28 -71.86
C GLU A 294 -170.77 -30.15 -71.59
N ARG A 295 -170.80 -30.83 -70.44
CA ARG A 295 -171.95 -31.65 -70.00
C ARG A 295 -173.17 -30.80 -69.63
N ASP A 296 -172.96 -29.64 -69.02
CA ASP A 296 -174.06 -28.77 -68.56
C ASP A 296 -174.59 -27.92 -69.73
N THR A 297 -173.75 -27.57 -70.72
CA THR A 297 -174.16 -26.95 -72.00
C THR A 297 -175.00 -27.88 -72.89
N ALA A 298 -174.78 -29.20 -72.86
CA ALA A 298 -175.59 -30.16 -73.65
C ALA A 298 -177.06 -30.29 -73.18
N ARG A 299 -177.43 -29.77 -71.99
CA ARG A 299 -178.81 -29.79 -71.47
C ARG A 299 -179.54 -28.45 -71.61
N GLN A 300 -178.86 -27.35 -71.93
CA GLN A 300 -179.47 -26.02 -72.05
C GLN A 300 -179.60 -25.53 -73.51
N ASP A 301 -178.98 -26.19 -74.48
CA ASP A 301 -178.99 -25.78 -75.90
C ASP A 301 -180.10 -26.42 -76.77
N HIS A 302 -181.26 -26.77 -76.17
CA HIS A 302 -182.51 -27.07 -76.91
C HIS A 302 -183.57 -25.95 -76.78
N ALA A 303 -183.24 -24.83 -76.11
CA ALA A 303 -184.13 -23.67 -75.98
C ALA A 303 -183.48 -22.39 -76.55
N THR A 304 -183.01 -22.53 -77.78
CA THR A 304 -182.85 -21.47 -78.79
C THR A 304 -181.90 -20.32 -78.48
N LEU A 305 -180.70 -20.48 -79.05
CA LEU A 305 -180.25 -19.70 -80.21
C LEU A 305 -180.34 -18.18 -80.06
N SER A 306 -179.22 -17.54 -79.73
CA SER A 306 -178.89 -16.30 -80.41
C SER A 306 -177.41 -15.98 -80.25
N GLN A 307 -176.73 -16.09 -81.39
CA GLN A 307 -175.71 -15.15 -81.85
C GLN A 307 -174.65 -14.74 -80.82
N SER A 308 -173.44 -15.23 -81.06
CA SER A 308 -172.43 -14.45 -81.79
C SER A 308 -171.76 -13.48 -80.83
N SER A 309 -170.45 -13.46 -80.69
CA SER A 309 -169.45 -13.47 -81.74
C SER A 309 -168.20 -13.00 -81.02
N GLN A 310 -167.06 -13.59 -81.36
CA GLN A 310 -165.73 -13.01 -81.18
C GLN A 310 -165.30 -12.68 -79.73
N VAL A 311 -164.40 -13.41 -79.08
CA VAL A 311 -163.03 -13.79 -79.48
C VAL A 311 -162.16 -12.58 -79.88
N ARG A 312 -161.38 -12.17 -78.88
CA ARG A 312 -159.92 -11.96 -78.87
C ARG A 312 -159.26 -10.91 -79.76
N SER A 313 -158.39 -10.17 -79.09
CA SER A 313 -156.93 -10.18 -79.28
C SER A 313 -156.38 -9.74 -77.92
N ASP A 314 -155.63 -10.49 -77.11
CA ASP A 314 -154.49 -11.39 -77.31
C ASP A 314 -153.31 -10.78 -78.09
N GLU A 315 -152.23 -10.60 -77.31
CA GLU A 315 -150.82 -10.89 -77.62
C GLU A 315 -150.05 -9.88 -78.48
N ALA A 316 -148.90 -9.40 -77.98
CA ALA A 316 -147.67 -10.20 -78.06
C ALA A 316 -146.39 -9.39 -77.75
N SER A 317 -145.41 -10.14 -77.28
CA SER A 317 -143.95 -9.99 -77.49
C SER A 317 -143.23 -9.01 -76.56
N ALA A 318 -142.61 -9.49 -75.49
CA ALA A 318 -141.33 -10.24 -75.47
C ALA A 318 -140.10 -9.32 -75.49
N GLN A 319 -139.31 -9.50 -74.43
CA GLN A 319 -137.85 -9.40 -74.41
C GLN A 319 -137.22 -8.01 -74.52
N LEU A 320 -136.76 -7.48 -73.37
CA LEU A 320 -135.38 -7.00 -73.26
C LEU A 320 -134.91 -6.99 -71.79
N GLN A 321 -134.55 -8.18 -71.30
CA GLN A 321 -133.49 -8.40 -70.32
C GLN A 321 -132.27 -8.91 -71.10
N ALA A 322 -131.06 -8.34 -70.94
CA ALA A 322 -129.75 -9.02 -71.19
C ALA A 322 -128.46 -8.14 -71.13
N ALA A 323 -128.45 -6.95 -70.51
CA ALA A 323 -127.28 -6.05 -70.60
C ALA A 323 -126.48 -5.77 -69.31
N GLU A 324 -126.93 -6.16 -68.10
CA GLU A 324 -126.35 -5.60 -66.86
C GLU A 324 -125.47 -6.53 -66.00
N ALA A 325 -125.40 -7.84 -66.27
CA ALA A 325 -124.71 -8.77 -65.36
C ALA A 325 -123.24 -9.11 -65.71
N ARG A 326 -122.68 -8.57 -66.82
CA ARG A 326 -121.30 -8.85 -67.26
C ARG A 326 -120.25 -7.82 -66.81
N ALA A 327 -120.62 -6.89 -65.92
CA ALA A 327 -119.76 -5.78 -65.50
C ALA A 327 -119.11 -5.94 -64.10
N SER A 328 -119.47 -6.95 -63.30
CA SER A 328 -118.98 -7.13 -61.92
C SER A 328 -117.87 -8.18 -61.76
N GLU A 329 -117.70 -9.08 -62.73
CA GLU A 329 -116.74 -10.20 -62.67
C GLU A 329 -115.31 -9.79 -63.13
N THR A 330 -115.19 -8.76 -63.97
CA THR A 330 -113.90 -8.27 -64.48
C THR A 330 -113.15 -7.37 -63.49
N LEU A 331 -113.83 -6.78 -62.51
CA LEU A 331 -113.22 -5.93 -61.47
C LEU A 331 -112.60 -6.74 -60.32
N GLN A 332 -113.13 -7.91 -59.98
CA GLN A 332 -112.55 -8.76 -58.93
C GLN A 332 -111.27 -9.49 -59.37
N ARG A 333 -111.11 -9.75 -60.67
CA ARG A 333 -109.92 -10.41 -61.23
C ARG A 333 -108.72 -9.48 -61.39
N ILE A 334 -108.93 -8.16 -61.45
CA ILE A 334 -107.87 -7.14 -61.48
C ILE A 334 -107.34 -6.86 -60.06
N ALA A 335 -108.23 -6.82 -59.05
CA ALA A 335 -107.84 -6.61 -57.65
C ALA A 335 -106.99 -7.76 -57.06
N ALA A 336 -107.21 -9.01 -57.50
CA ALA A 336 -106.40 -10.16 -57.07
C ALA A 336 -104.98 -10.12 -57.65
N LEU A 337 -104.82 -9.70 -58.92
CA LEU A 337 -103.51 -9.58 -59.58
C LEU A 337 -102.70 -8.36 -59.07
N GLU A 338 -103.36 -7.29 -58.61
CA GLU A 338 -102.70 -6.16 -57.94
C GLU A 338 -102.22 -6.50 -56.52
N ALA A 339 -102.93 -7.38 -55.79
CA ALA A 339 -102.50 -7.88 -54.50
C ALA A 339 -101.25 -8.78 -54.61
N GLU A 340 -101.24 -9.72 -55.56
CA GLU A 340 -100.09 -10.59 -55.86
C GLU A 340 -98.86 -9.78 -56.34
N LEU A 341 -99.06 -8.70 -57.10
CA LEU A 341 -97.97 -7.81 -57.52
C LEU A 341 -97.41 -7.00 -56.33
N SER A 342 -98.25 -6.59 -55.38
CA SER A 342 -97.81 -5.89 -54.17
C SER A 342 -97.05 -6.80 -53.20
N GLU A 343 -97.45 -8.07 -53.10
CA GLU A 343 -96.82 -9.09 -52.27
C GLU A 343 -95.47 -9.53 -52.85
N ALA A 344 -95.38 -9.70 -54.18
CA ALA A 344 -94.11 -9.94 -54.87
C ALA A 344 -93.14 -8.74 -54.75
N GLY A 345 -93.66 -7.51 -54.77
CA GLY A 345 -92.87 -6.30 -54.51
C GLY A 345 -92.32 -6.24 -53.08
N ALA A 346 -93.15 -6.57 -52.09
CA ALA A 346 -92.75 -6.65 -50.68
C ALA A 346 -91.67 -7.73 -50.46
N ALA A 347 -91.86 -8.92 -51.04
CA ALA A 347 -90.89 -10.01 -50.96
C ALA A 347 -89.52 -9.64 -51.56
N LEU A 348 -89.50 -8.97 -52.72
CA LEU A 348 -88.26 -8.52 -53.36
C LEU A 348 -87.54 -7.43 -52.54
N THR A 349 -88.28 -6.53 -51.89
CA THR A 349 -87.67 -5.53 -50.99
C THR A 349 -87.10 -6.17 -49.72
N ALA A 350 -87.77 -7.18 -49.16
CA ALA A 350 -87.29 -7.93 -48.01
C ALA A 350 -86.03 -8.75 -48.36
N GLU A 351 -85.99 -9.36 -49.54
CA GLU A 351 -84.82 -10.10 -50.01
C GLU A 351 -83.62 -9.17 -50.24
N ARG A 352 -83.84 -7.98 -50.81
CA ARG A 352 -82.79 -6.96 -50.99
C ARG A 352 -82.28 -6.43 -49.64
N ALA A 353 -83.15 -6.25 -48.64
CA ALA A 353 -82.75 -5.87 -47.29
C ALA A 353 -81.93 -6.97 -46.60
N ALA A 354 -82.34 -8.23 -46.74
CA ALA A 354 -81.59 -9.39 -46.22
C ALA A 354 -80.23 -9.56 -46.91
N ALA A 355 -80.15 -9.31 -48.22
CA ALA A 355 -78.88 -9.34 -48.96
C ALA A 355 -77.93 -8.20 -48.52
N SER A 356 -78.46 -7.00 -48.23
CA SER A 356 -77.69 -5.89 -47.66
C SER A 356 -77.13 -6.23 -46.28
N ALA A 357 -77.96 -6.79 -45.39
CA ALA A 357 -77.53 -7.20 -44.05
C ALA A 357 -76.42 -8.27 -44.09
N ARG A 358 -76.54 -9.27 -44.97
CA ARG A 358 -75.46 -10.27 -45.19
C ARG A 358 -74.19 -9.64 -45.75
N GLY A 359 -74.30 -8.60 -46.58
CA GLY A 359 -73.17 -7.84 -47.08
C GLY A 359 -72.45 -7.07 -45.98
N GLU A 360 -73.20 -6.44 -45.08
CA GLU A 360 -72.68 -5.75 -43.89
C GLU A 360 -72.00 -6.73 -42.92
N GLU A 361 -72.63 -7.88 -42.61
CA GLU A 361 -72.03 -8.93 -41.77
C GLU A 361 -70.74 -9.50 -42.39
N ALA A 362 -70.73 -9.77 -43.70
CA ALA A 362 -69.53 -10.23 -44.38
C ALA A 362 -68.40 -9.18 -44.36
N SER A 363 -68.75 -7.89 -44.39
CA SER A 363 -67.77 -6.80 -44.26
C SER A 363 -67.20 -6.70 -42.84
N ALA A 364 -68.05 -6.84 -41.82
CA ALA A 364 -67.65 -6.86 -40.42
C ALA A 364 -66.73 -8.05 -40.10
N GLN A 365 -67.04 -9.24 -40.63
CA GLN A 365 -66.20 -10.43 -40.50
C GLN A 365 -64.82 -10.22 -41.17
N ARG A 366 -64.76 -9.57 -42.35
CA ARG A 366 -63.48 -9.25 -43.00
C ARG A 366 -62.65 -8.25 -42.18
N GLU A 367 -63.29 -7.23 -41.61
CA GLU A 367 -62.60 -6.31 -40.70
C GLU A 367 -62.06 -7.04 -39.47
N GLN A 368 -62.85 -7.93 -38.87
CA GLN A 368 -62.42 -8.70 -37.70
C GLN A 368 -61.24 -9.62 -38.02
N VAL A 369 -61.26 -10.30 -39.19
CA VAL A 369 -60.11 -11.09 -39.66
C VAL A 369 -58.89 -10.21 -39.88
N SER A 370 -59.06 -9.01 -40.46
CA SER A 370 -57.95 -8.07 -40.65
C SER A 370 -57.37 -7.58 -39.33
N ARG A 371 -58.20 -7.35 -38.30
CA ARG A 371 -57.75 -6.98 -36.95
C ARG A 371 -56.99 -8.11 -36.28
N LEU A 372 -57.52 -9.33 -36.32
CA LEU A 372 -56.85 -10.52 -35.77
C LEU A 372 -55.53 -10.82 -36.49
N GLN A 373 -55.44 -10.56 -37.79
CA GLN A 373 -54.18 -10.64 -38.53
C GLN A 373 -53.16 -9.58 -38.07
N GLY A 374 -53.61 -8.35 -37.82
CA GLY A 374 -52.77 -7.29 -37.25
C GLY A 374 -52.26 -7.64 -35.86
N GLU A 375 -53.13 -8.12 -34.98
CA GLU A 375 -52.78 -8.57 -33.62
C GLU A 375 -51.81 -9.76 -33.64
N LEU A 376 -51.98 -10.70 -34.58
CA LEU A 376 -51.08 -11.83 -34.77
C LEU A 376 -49.68 -11.37 -35.23
N GLU A 377 -49.61 -10.43 -36.17
CA GLU A 377 -48.33 -9.87 -36.61
C GLU A 377 -47.66 -9.04 -35.53
N GLU A 378 -48.41 -8.24 -34.77
CA GLU A 378 -47.88 -7.55 -33.58
C GLU A 378 -47.35 -8.55 -32.54
N ALA A 379 -48.09 -9.60 -32.21
CA ALA A 379 -47.63 -10.64 -31.29
C ALA A 379 -46.36 -11.35 -31.80
N ARG A 380 -46.24 -11.59 -33.12
CA ARG A 380 -45.02 -12.14 -33.73
C ARG A 380 -43.83 -11.19 -33.61
N THR A 381 -44.03 -9.89 -33.85
CA THR A 381 -42.95 -8.91 -33.69
C THR A 381 -42.48 -8.79 -32.24
N GLN A 382 -43.42 -8.81 -31.28
CA GLN A 382 -43.10 -8.82 -29.85
C GLN A 382 -42.35 -10.09 -29.44
N PHE A 383 -42.79 -11.25 -29.93
CA PHE A 383 -42.09 -12.52 -29.68
C PHE A 383 -40.67 -12.50 -30.22
N ASN A 384 -40.47 -12.03 -31.47
CA ASN A 384 -39.14 -11.92 -32.07
C ASN A 384 -38.24 -10.99 -31.25
N ARG A 385 -38.76 -9.84 -30.80
CA ARG A 385 -38.03 -8.92 -29.93
C ARG A 385 -37.62 -9.57 -28.61
N ILE A 386 -38.53 -10.28 -27.94
CA ILE A 386 -38.23 -10.98 -26.68
C ILE A 386 -37.17 -12.08 -26.92
N THR A 387 -37.23 -12.78 -28.05
CA THR A 387 -36.21 -13.79 -28.37
C THR A 387 -34.84 -13.19 -28.65
N GLU A 388 -34.76 -12.03 -29.30
CA GLU A 388 -33.51 -11.30 -29.50
C GLU A 388 -32.96 -10.79 -28.17
N GLU A 389 -33.81 -10.20 -27.32
CA GLU A 389 -33.44 -9.76 -25.97
C GLU A 389 -32.91 -10.94 -25.13
N ARG A 390 -33.62 -12.08 -25.12
CA ARG A 390 -33.16 -13.33 -24.49
C ARG A 390 -31.82 -13.83 -25.01
N ALA A 391 -31.56 -13.71 -26.32
CA ALA A 391 -30.29 -14.09 -26.91
C ALA A 391 -29.15 -13.16 -26.44
N THR A 392 -29.42 -11.86 -26.34
CA THR A 392 -28.44 -10.89 -25.80
C THR A 392 -28.16 -11.13 -24.32
N GLU A 393 -29.19 -11.35 -23.50
CA GLU A 393 -29.03 -11.67 -22.08
C GLU A 393 -28.27 -12.98 -21.87
N SER A 394 -28.51 -13.99 -22.70
CA SER A 394 -27.77 -15.27 -22.64
C SER A 394 -26.29 -15.11 -23.00
N ALA A 395 -25.98 -14.23 -23.97
CA ALA A 395 -24.61 -13.90 -24.32
C ALA A 395 -23.91 -13.11 -23.20
N GLU A 396 -24.60 -12.17 -22.57
CA GLU A 396 -24.09 -11.42 -21.41
C GLU A 396 -23.87 -12.31 -20.20
N LEU A 397 -24.80 -13.22 -19.88
CA LEU A 397 -24.64 -14.23 -18.83
C LEU A 397 -23.41 -15.12 -19.07
N SER A 398 -23.19 -15.53 -20.32
CA SER A 398 -22.00 -16.31 -20.70
C SER A 398 -20.72 -15.50 -20.50
N ARG A 399 -20.74 -14.23 -20.88
CA ARG A 399 -19.61 -13.32 -20.68
C ARG A 399 -19.31 -13.08 -19.21
N VAL A 400 -20.33 -12.75 -18.41
CA VAL A 400 -20.19 -12.54 -16.96
C VAL A 400 -19.73 -13.82 -16.28
N SER A 401 -20.24 -14.99 -16.68
CA SER A 401 -19.76 -16.28 -16.17
C SER A 401 -18.27 -16.48 -16.43
N ASN A 402 -17.79 -16.18 -17.65
CA ASN A 402 -16.38 -16.25 -18.00
C ASN A 402 -15.52 -15.20 -17.27
N GLU A 403 -16.05 -14.00 -17.02
CA GLU A 403 -15.35 -12.98 -16.23
C GLU A 403 -15.24 -13.39 -14.76
N VAL A 404 -16.27 -14.02 -14.19
CA VAL A 404 -16.27 -14.56 -12.82
C VAL A 404 -15.27 -15.70 -12.68
N THR A 405 -15.18 -16.62 -13.63
CA THR A 405 -14.17 -17.70 -13.60
C THR A 405 -12.75 -17.14 -13.70
N ALA A 406 -12.52 -16.18 -14.60
CA ALA A 406 -11.21 -15.53 -14.73
C ALA A 406 -10.81 -14.74 -13.46
N LEU A 407 -11.75 -14.06 -12.81
CA LEU A 407 -11.51 -13.38 -11.53
C LEU A 407 -11.19 -14.38 -10.40
N ARG A 408 -11.87 -15.52 -10.38
CA ARG A 408 -11.61 -16.59 -9.41
C ARG A 408 -10.22 -17.18 -9.57
N GLU A 409 -9.79 -17.48 -10.80
CA GLU A 409 -8.43 -17.95 -11.07
C GLU A 409 -7.38 -16.91 -10.64
N ARG A 410 -7.62 -15.63 -10.92
CA ARG A 410 -6.73 -14.54 -10.46
C ARG A 410 -6.65 -14.47 -8.94
N ALA A 411 -7.78 -14.58 -8.25
CA ALA A 411 -7.81 -14.60 -6.78
C ALA A 411 -7.04 -15.81 -6.22
N GLU A 412 -7.22 -17.00 -6.78
CA GLU A 412 -6.48 -18.20 -6.35
C GLU A 412 -4.97 -18.06 -6.60
N THR A 413 -4.55 -17.45 -7.71
CA THR A 413 -3.11 -17.17 -7.94
C THR A 413 -2.56 -16.14 -6.97
N ALA A 414 -3.33 -15.10 -6.63
CA ALA A 414 -2.93 -14.09 -5.66
C ALA A 414 -2.80 -14.69 -4.26
N GLU A 415 -3.70 -15.59 -3.87
CA GLU A 415 -3.65 -16.31 -2.60
C GLU A 415 -2.43 -17.24 -2.51
N LYS A 416 -2.12 -17.98 -3.58
CA LYS A 416 -0.89 -18.79 -3.67
C LYS A 416 0.37 -17.93 -3.54
N ASN A 417 0.41 -16.79 -4.20
CA ASN A 417 1.56 -15.87 -4.12
C ASN A 417 1.68 -15.26 -2.70
N ALA A 418 0.58 -14.89 -2.06
CA ALA A 418 0.57 -14.34 -0.72
C ALA A 418 1.02 -15.37 0.33
N THR A 419 0.55 -16.62 0.21
CA THR A 419 0.97 -17.71 1.10
C THR A 419 2.44 -18.06 0.92
N GLU A 420 2.96 -18.03 -0.31
CA GLU A 420 4.38 -18.26 -0.55
C GLU A 420 5.27 -17.11 -0.05
N LEU A 421 4.83 -15.85 -0.20
CA LEU A 421 5.49 -14.69 0.41
C LEU A 421 5.51 -14.79 1.94
N ALA A 422 4.39 -15.16 2.57
CA ALA A 422 4.32 -15.36 4.00
C ALA A 422 5.29 -16.46 4.46
N ARG A 423 5.38 -17.57 3.71
CA ARG A 423 6.32 -18.65 4.01
C ARG A 423 7.78 -18.18 3.92
N ARG A 424 8.14 -17.42 2.88
CA ARG A 424 9.50 -16.86 2.71
C ARG A 424 9.85 -15.86 3.80
N LEU A 425 8.89 -15.06 4.26
CA LEU A 425 9.11 -14.14 5.39
C LEU A 425 9.38 -14.92 6.68
N VAL A 426 8.61 -15.95 6.98
CA VAL A 426 8.85 -16.80 8.16
C VAL A 426 10.20 -17.52 8.07
N GLU A 427 10.56 -18.09 6.92
CA GLU A 427 11.88 -18.72 6.71
C GLU A 427 13.03 -17.71 6.90
N ARG A 428 12.83 -16.46 6.44
CA ARG A 428 13.82 -15.39 6.60
C ARG A 428 13.93 -14.92 8.05
N GLU A 429 12.82 -14.72 8.74
CA GLU A 429 12.79 -14.35 10.16
C GLU A 429 13.45 -15.44 11.02
N GLN A 430 13.17 -16.72 10.76
CA GLN A 430 13.85 -17.83 11.45
C GLN A 430 15.35 -17.88 11.15
N GLY A 431 15.76 -17.56 9.91
CA GLY A 431 17.17 -17.42 9.53
C GLY A 431 17.86 -16.30 10.30
N GLU A 432 17.28 -15.10 10.27
CA GLU A 432 17.79 -13.90 10.96
C GLU A 432 17.83 -14.10 12.49
N GLU A 433 16.82 -14.73 13.10
CA GLU A 433 16.83 -15.10 14.53
C GLU A 433 17.94 -16.10 14.86
N SER A 434 18.19 -17.07 13.99
CA SER A 434 19.27 -18.05 14.19
C SER A 434 20.66 -17.39 14.10
N GLU A 435 20.83 -16.45 13.17
CA GLU A 435 22.05 -15.67 13.00
C GLU A 435 22.28 -14.74 14.18
N LEU A 436 21.24 -14.01 14.63
CA LEU A 436 21.29 -13.16 15.82
C LEU A 436 21.63 -13.97 17.08
N ALA A 437 21.04 -15.14 17.26
CA ALA A 437 21.36 -16.03 18.37
C ALA A 437 22.82 -16.53 18.31
N SER A 438 23.34 -16.79 17.12
CA SER A 438 24.74 -17.18 16.92
C SER A 438 25.72 -16.03 17.23
N LEU A 439 25.42 -14.82 16.75
CA LEU A 439 26.20 -13.61 17.00
C LEU A 439 26.16 -13.23 18.48
N GLN A 440 25.00 -13.32 19.13
CA GLN A 440 24.88 -13.06 20.56
C GLN A 440 25.71 -14.05 21.39
N ARG A 441 25.73 -15.34 21.02
CA ARG A 441 26.61 -16.33 21.66
C ARG A 441 28.09 -16.01 21.43
N GLN A 442 28.46 -15.58 20.22
CA GLN A 442 29.84 -15.21 19.89
C GLN A 442 30.30 -13.98 20.70
N VAL A 443 29.48 -12.93 20.76
CA VAL A 443 29.79 -11.71 21.54
C VAL A 443 29.86 -12.02 23.03
N ALA A 444 28.96 -12.86 23.56
CA ALA A 444 29.01 -13.29 24.96
C ALA A 444 30.29 -14.09 25.26
N ALA A 445 30.71 -14.98 24.35
CA ALA A 445 31.97 -15.71 24.47
C ALA A 445 33.20 -14.79 24.42
N GLN A 446 33.21 -13.82 23.50
CA GLN A 446 34.28 -12.81 23.41
C GLN A 446 34.34 -11.93 24.66
N ALA A 447 33.20 -11.42 25.15
CA ALA A 447 33.12 -10.64 26.38
C ALA A 447 33.65 -11.44 27.59
N LYS A 448 33.30 -12.73 27.69
CA LYS A 448 33.80 -13.62 28.74
C LYS A 448 35.32 -13.84 28.64
N ALA A 449 35.85 -14.00 27.42
CA ALA A 449 37.29 -14.12 27.20
C ALA A 449 38.03 -12.83 27.56
N HIS A 450 37.50 -11.67 27.16
CA HIS A 450 38.06 -10.37 27.51
C HIS A 450 38.03 -10.13 29.03
N SER A 451 36.91 -10.39 29.70
CA SER A 451 36.82 -10.29 31.16
C SER A 451 37.89 -11.14 31.83
N LYS A 452 38.05 -12.40 31.40
CA LYS A 452 39.09 -13.28 31.95
C LYS A 452 40.50 -12.72 31.74
N SER A 453 40.80 -12.19 30.55
CA SER A 453 42.10 -11.55 30.28
C SER A 453 42.33 -10.29 31.13
N TYR A 454 41.28 -9.50 31.39
CA TYR A 454 41.35 -8.34 32.28
C TYR A 454 41.59 -8.76 33.74
N ASP A 455 40.94 -9.83 34.20
CA ASP A 455 41.14 -10.37 35.55
C ASP A 455 42.57 -10.91 35.72
N GLU A 456 43.11 -11.57 34.70
CA GLU A 456 44.51 -12.04 34.68
C GLU A 456 45.50 -10.86 34.69
N LEU A 457 45.28 -9.84 33.85
CA LEU A 457 46.07 -8.60 33.84
C LEU A 457 46.03 -7.89 35.19
N ARG A 458 44.84 -7.81 35.81
CA ARG A 458 44.65 -7.22 37.14
C ARG A 458 45.41 -8.00 38.21
N SER A 459 45.31 -9.33 38.20
CA SER A 459 46.05 -10.17 39.14
C SER A 459 47.56 -10.00 38.98
N ASN A 460 48.06 -9.92 37.74
CA ASN A 460 49.47 -9.65 37.46
C ASN A 460 49.88 -8.26 37.97
N ALA A 461 49.07 -7.22 37.74
CA ALA A 461 49.33 -5.89 38.26
C ALA A 461 49.36 -5.86 39.81
N GLU A 462 48.45 -6.59 40.46
CA GLU A 462 48.47 -6.76 41.92
C GLU A 462 49.77 -7.46 42.40
N GLN A 463 50.26 -8.45 41.66
CA GLN A 463 51.56 -9.10 41.93
C GLN A 463 52.74 -8.15 41.75
N TRP A 464 52.74 -7.29 40.72
CA TRP A 464 53.78 -6.27 40.55
C TRP A 464 53.76 -5.23 41.67
N VAL A 465 52.58 -4.82 42.14
CA VAL A 465 52.45 -3.89 43.26
C VAL A 465 52.97 -4.51 44.56
N THR A 466 52.67 -5.79 44.83
CA THR A 466 53.22 -6.46 46.01
C THR A 466 54.73 -6.64 45.91
N TYR A 467 55.25 -7.02 44.74
CA TYR A 467 56.68 -7.10 44.49
C TYR A 467 57.39 -5.76 44.68
N ALA A 468 56.83 -4.66 44.14
CA ALA A 468 57.37 -3.32 44.31
C ALA A 468 57.36 -2.87 45.78
N LYS A 469 56.32 -3.21 46.55
CA LYS A 469 56.27 -2.95 48.00
C LYS A 469 57.34 -3.72 48.76
N ASP A 470 57.53 -5.02 48.47
CA ASP A 470 58.58 -5.83 49.09
C ASP A 470 59.98 -5.28 48.74
N LEU A 471 60.20 -4.94 47.47
CA LEU A 471 61.46 -4.35 47.02
C LEU A 471 61.76 -3.02 47.73
N ARG A 472 60.74 -2.15 47.86
CA ARG A 472 60.86 -0.90 48.61
C ARG A 472 61.20 -1.15 50.08
N GLN A 473 60.51 -2.08 50.73
CA GLN A 473 60.80 -2.44 52.12
C GLN A 473 62.24 -2.97 52.28
N ARG A 474 62.71 -3.80 51.35
CA ARG A 474 64.10 -4.29 51.35
C ARG A 474 65.11 -3.16 51.17
N LEU A 475 64.82 -2.18 50.31
CA LEU A 475 65.66 -1.00 50.11
C LEU A 475 65.67 -0.10 51.35
N ASP A 476 64.53 0.12 52.00
CA ASP A 476 64.45 0.91 53.24
C ASP A 476 65.30 0.24 54.34
N VAL A 477 65.16 -1.08 54.53
CA VAL A 477 65.99 -1.85 55.48
C VAL A 477 67.47 -1.81 55.12
N ALA A 478 67.82 -1.87 53.83
CA ALA A 478 69.21 -1.75 53.39
C ALA A 478 69.78 -0.35 53.65
N ASN A 479 69.01 0.70 53.38
CA ASN A 479 69.38 2.09 53.64
C ASN A 479 69.57 2.35 55.14
N GLU A 480 68.66 1.85 55.99
CA GLU A 480 68.82 1.92 57.45
C GLU A 480 70.11 1.24 57.93
N LYS A 481 70.43 0.05 57.38
CA LYS A 481 71.69 -0.64 57.69
C LYS A 481 72.91 0.17 57.26
N ILE A 482 72.88 0.80 56.08
CA ILE A 482 73.98 1.64 55.59
C ILE A 482 74.15 2.87 56.50
N LEU A 483 73.06 3.55 56.85
CA LEU A 483 73.08 4.71 57.76
C LEU A 483 73.64 4.34 59.14
N PHE A 484 73.28 3.17 59.67
CA PHE A 484 73.84 2.69 60.94
C PHE A 484 75.35 2.41 60.85
N ILE A 485 75.81 1.80 59.75
CA ILE A 485 77.23 1.55 59.53
C ILE A 485 78.01 2.87 59.44
N ASP A 486 77.47 3.87 58.74
CA ASP A 486 78.12 5.17 58.56
C ASP A 486 78.14 6.02 59.85
N ALA A 487 77.05 6.01 60.62
CA ALA A 487 77.01 6.66 61.92
C ALA A 487 77.99 6.00 62.91
N ARG A 488 78.10 4.67 62.88
CA ARG A 488 79.04 3.92 63.70
C ARG A 488 80.49 4.20 63.30
N SER A 489 80.82 4.17 62.01
CA SER A 489 82.19 4.45 61.54
C SER A 489 82.60 5.88 61.88
N THR A 490 81.69 6.84 61.73
CA THR A 490 81.90 8.26 62.10
C THR A 490 82.12 8.40 63.61
N GLY A 491 81.32 7.71 64.43
CA GLY A 491 81.50 7.68 65.89
C GLY A 491 82.81 7.03 66.32
N GLU A 492 83.20 5.91 65.70
CA GLU A 492 84.49 5.25 65.92
C GLU A 492 85.65 6.18 65.56
N VAL A 493 85.61 6.86 64.42
CA VAL A 493 86.63 7.84 64.02
C VAL A 493 86.69 9.04 64.98
N ALA A 494 85.54 9.55 65.43
CA ALA A 494 85.50 10.65 66.40
C ALA A 494 86.08 10.24 67.77
N LEU A 495 85.78 9.03 68.25
CA LEU A 495 86.37 8.46 69.45
C LEU A 495 87.88 8.24 69.28
N MET A 496 88.32 7.70 68.15
CA MET A 496 89.74 7.50 67.85
C MET A 496 90.50 8.83 67.84
N ARG A 497 89.94 9.88 67.25
CA ARG A 497 90.53 11.23 67.28
C ARG A 497 90.61 11.78 68.70
N ARG A 498 89.55 11.63 69.51
CA ARG A 498 89.54 12.10 70.90
C ARG A 498 90.52 11.34 71.78
N LEU A 499 90.59 10.02 71.63
CA LEU A 499 91.56 9.18 72.34
C LEU A 499 92.99 9.49 71.92
N ALA A 500 93.25 9.77 70.63
CA ALA A 500 94.55 10.19 70.15
C ALA A 500 94.98 11.53 70.78
N VAL A 501 94.08 12.52 70.86
CA VAL A 501 94.35 13.81 71.51
C VAL A 501 94.60 13.66 73.02
N GLU A 502 93.83 12.81 73.71
CA GLU A 502 94.07 12.54 75.14
C GLU A 502 95.38 11.75 75.38
N LEU A 503 95.74 10.83 74.48
CA LEU A 503 97.02 10.11 74.53
C LEU A 503 98.20 11.05 74.28
N GLU A 504 98.11 11.95 73.31
CA GLU A 504 99.10 12.99 73.04
C GLU A 504 99.30 13.89 74.26
N ARG A 505 98.22 14.25 74.96
CA ARG A 505 98.26 15.04 76.21
C ARG A 505 98.94 14.31 77.36
N MET A 506 98.74 12.99 77.50
CA MET A 506 99.20 12.21 78.64
C MET A 506 100.62 11.63 78.44
N LYS A 507 100.97 11.21 77.21
CA LYS A 507 102.27 10.63 76.84
C LYS A 507 102.62 10.94 75.37
N PRO A 508 103.36 12.02 75.10
CA PRO A 508 103.68 12.44 73.73
C PRO A 508 104.63 11.47 72.99
N ASP A 509 105.48 10.72 73.69
CA ASP A 509 106.42 9.77 73.08
C ASP A 509 105.80 8.37 72.78
N HIS A 510 104.48 8.23 72.91
CA HIS A 510 103.82 6.95 72.73
C HIS A 510 103.70 6.60 71.23
N GLU A 511 104.04 5.36 70.84
CA GLU A 511 104.09 4.92 69.43
C GLU A 511 102.78 5.18 68.66
N LEU A 512 101.63 5.11 69.35
CA LEU A 512 100.30 5.39 68.79
C LEU A 512 100.00 6.86 68.50
N VAL A 513 100.88 7.80 68.84
CA VAL A 513 100.76 9.22 68.44
C VAL A 513 101.25 9.42 67.00
N PHE A 514 102.19 8.59 66.53
CA PHE A 514 102.73 8.68 65.18
C PHE A 514 101.73 8.14 64.15
N ARG A 515 101.47 8.95 63.11
CA ARG A 515 100.47 8.68 62.06
C ARG A 515 100.74 7.35 61.32
N GLU A 516 102.00 6.97 61.12
CA GLU A 516 102.38 5.74 60.45
C GLU A 516 102.04 4.48 61.26
N ALA A 517 102.22 4.52 62.59
CA ALA A 517 101.85 3.43 63.48
C ALA A 517 100.32 3.28 63.59
N GLN A 518 99.59 4.40 63.63
CA GLN A 518 98.12 4.39 63.56
C GLN A 518 97.61 3.80 62.24
N GLN A 519 98.20 4.16 61.11
CA GLN A 519 97.81 3.63 59.79
C GLN A 519 98.04 2.12 59.67
N LYS A 520 99.17 1.61 60.18
CA LYS A 520 99.44 0.16 60.22
C LYS A 520 98.42 -0.57 61.10
N LEU A 521 98.16 -0.08 62.31
CA LEU A 521 97.19 -0.70 63.23
C LEU A 521 95.76 -0.69 62.66
N ILE A 522 95.36 0.41 61.99
CA ILE A 522 94.05 0.51 61.32
C ILE A 522 93.99 -0.45 60.14
N GLY A 523 95.05 -0.55 59.32
CA GLY A 523 95.14 -1.50 58.22
C GLY A 523 95.03 -2.96 58.67
N ASP A 524 95.71 -3.32 59.76
CA ASP A 524 95.67 -4.66 60.34
C ASP A 524 94.31 -4.99 60.97
N LYS A 525 93.67 -4.03 61.65
CA LYS A 525 92.31 -4.21 62.18
C LYS A 525 91.26 -4.32 61.07
N MET A 526 91.35 -3.51 60.02
CA MET A 526 90.46 -3.60 58.87
C MET A 526 90.63 -4.93 58.14
N SER A 527 91.87 -5.38 57.91
CA SER A 527 92.12 -6.67 57.27
C SER A 527 91.55 -7.84 58.08
N GLN A 528 91.67 -7.79 59.41
CA GLN A 528 91.10 -8.80 60.30
C GLN A 528 89.56 -8.81 60.30
N GLN A 529 88.91 -7.64 60.34
CA GLN A 529 87.44 -7.55 60.30
C GLN A 529 86.86 -7.96 58.94
N LEU A 530 87.55 -7.62 57.85
CA LEU A 530 87.14 -8.03 56.51
C LEU A 530 87.35 -9.53 56.32
N ALA A 531 88.43 -10.10 56.85
CA ALA A 531 88.65 -11.54 56.84
C ALA A 531 87.54 -12.31 57.59
N GLN A 532 87.07 -11.79 58.73
CA GLN A 532 85.91 -12.36 59.45
C GLN A 532 84.61 -12.32 58.64
N LYS A 533 84.49 -11.38 57.70
CA LYS A 533 83.34 -11.27 56.78
C LYS A 533 83.58 -12.00 55.45
N GLY A 534 84.67 -12.74 55.30
CA GLY A 534 85.01 -13.51 54.09
C GLY A 534 85.68 -12.70 52.99
N TYR A 535 86.31 -11.57 53.30
CA TYR A 535 87.03 -10.71 52.35
C TYR A 535 88.50 -10.54 52.75
N ARG A 536 89.42 -10.57 51.79
CA ARG A 536 90.85 -10.29 52.00
C ARG A 536 91.10 -8.82 51.63
N TYR A 537 91.74 -8.09 52.54
CA TYR A 537 92.13 -6.70 52.35
C TYR A 537 93.64 -6.61 52.24
N ASP A 538 94.13 -5.98 51.17
CA ASP A 538 95.55 -5.64 51.03
C ASP A 538 95.77 -4.18 51.48
N PRO A 539 96.42 -3.95 52.64
CA PRO A 539 96.60 -2.61 53.18
C PRO A 539 97.54 -1.73 52.35
N ALA A 540 98.36 -2.29 51.45
CA ALA A 540 99.25 -1.51 50.59
C ALA A 540 98.54 -0.94 49.36
N THR A 541 97.51 -1.63 48.86
CA THR A 541 96.79 -1.27 47.62
C THR A 541 95.35 -0.80 47.88
N ALA A 542 94.87 -0.92 49.12
CA ALA A 542 93.50 -0.61 49.53
C ALA A 542 92.41 -1.39 48.76
N VAL A 543 92.76 -2.51 48.14
CA VAL A 543 91.84 -3.37 47.39
C VAL A 543 91.25 -4.44 48.32
N MET A 544 89.93 -4.66 48.22
CA MET A 544 89.22 -5.76 48.87
C MET A 544 88.86 -6.82 47.84
N SER A 545 89.29 -8.06 48.06
CA SER A 545 88.86 -9.22 47.26
C SER A 545 88.05 -10.19 48.12
N LYS A 546 87.06 -10.87 47.52
CA LYS A 546 86.31 -11.90 48.24
C LYS A 546 87.19 -13.14 48.36
N ILE A 547 87.25 -13.74 49.55
CA ILE A 547 87.93 -15.02 49.74
C ILE A 547 86.99 -16.05 49.11
N GLU A 548 87.28 -16.46 47.87
CA GLU A 548 86.56 -17.56 47.24
C GLU A 548 86.76 -18.81 48.08
N GLY A 549 85.65 -19.34 48.60
CA GLY A 549 85.54 -20.67 49.18
C GLY A 549 84.88 -21.60 48.19
#